data_AF-A0A537Y6C2-F1
#
_entry.id   AF-A0A537Y6C2-F1
#
_cell.length_a   1.000
_cell.length_b   1.000
_cell.length_c   1.000
_cell.angle_alpha   90.00
_cell.angle_beta   90.00
_cell.angle_gamma   90.00
#
_symmetry.space_group_name_H-M   'P 1'
#
loop_
_entity.id
_entity.type
_entity.pdbx_description
1 polymer ?
#
loop_
_entity_poly.entity_id
_entity_poly.type
_entity_poly.pdbx_seq_one_letter_code
_entity_poly.pdbx_strand_id
1 'polypeptide(L)'
;MIPPHDLTSIRQRLAGSAPAPWVVERDASGARIRTAAAGAQNEIVIWRDFEPADDADVEFIALARNLMDKLVEAADRGTVDIVSQEELDRLEEAARRASAGPWTPVLDEQPEGSSSFIRVGADPELPDMYVWLGEEFAPRADVELIANARQDVPRLVLELRRLKD
;
A
#
# COMPACT_ATOMS: atom_id res chain seq x y z
N MET A 1 -7.85 13.25 -15.29
CA MET A 1 -6.60 12.71 -15.85
C MET A 1 -5.50 12.78 -14.81
N ILE A 2 -4.97 11.62 -14.41
CA ILE A 2 -3.78 11.53 -13.55
C ILE A 2 -2.56 11.99 -14.38
N PRO A 3 -1.73 12.91 -13.87
CA PRO A 3 -0.51 13.34 -14.57
C PRO A 3 0.45 12.17 -14.90
N PRO A 4 1.10 12.14 -16.07
CA PRO A 4 2.04 11.06 -16.42
C PRO A 4 3.20 10.87 -15.45
N HIS A 5 3.64 11.96 -14.78
CA HIS A 5 4.69 11.88 -13.77
C HIS A 5 4.23 11.13 -12.51
N ASP A 6 2.97 11.27 -12.10
CA ASP A 6 2.38 10.53 -10.98
C ASP A 6 2.41 9.02 -11.28
N LEU A 7 1.95 8.61 -12.47
CA LEU A 7 1.98 7.18 -12.88
C LEU A 7 3.41 6.64 -12.94
N THR A 8 4.37 7.45 -13.39
CA THR A 8 5.79 7.07 -13.41
C THR A 8 6.33 6.82 -12.01
N SER A 9 6.02 7.70 -11.05
CA SER A 9 6.43 7.51 -9.65
C SER A 9 5.79 6.28 -9.01
N ILE A 10 4.52 5.98 -9.31
CA ILE A 10 3.86 4.76 -8.81
C ILE A 10 4.57 3.50 -9.36
N ARG A 11 4.89 3.48 -10.66
CA ARG A 11 5.63 2.34 -11.27
C ARG A 11 7.01 2.14 -10.66
N GLN A 12 7.73 3.22 -10.35
CA GLN A 12 9.03 3.13 -9.68
C GLN A 12 8.92 2.48 -8.30
N ARG A 13 7.93 2.89 -7.50
CA ARG A 13 7.65 2.27 -6.20
C ARG A 13 7.28 0.78 -6.34
N LEU A 14 6.42 0.44 -7.30
CA LEU A 14 6.03 -0.95 -7.56
C LEU A 14 7.22 -1.84 -7.94
N ALA A 15 8.11 -1.34 -8.80
CA ALA A 15 9.28 -2.09 -9.25
C ALA A 15 10.30 -2.36 -8.12
N GLY A 16 10.38 -1.48 -7.12
CA GLY A 16 11.25 -1.64 -5.95
C GLY A 16 10.63 -2.39 -4.77
N SER A 17 9.29 -2.51 -4.74
CA SER A 17 8.54 -3.18 -3.66
C SER A 17 8.51 -4.70 -3.78
N ALA A 18 8.20 -5.40 -2.69
CA ALA A 18 7.94 -6.83 -2.70
C ALA A 18 6.81 -7.19 -3.70
N PRO A 19 6.98 -8.27 -4.49
CA PRO A 19 6.02 -8.60 -5.54
C PRO A 19 4.68 -9.09 -4.96
N ALA A 20 3.60 -8.79 -5.68
CA ALA A 20 2.29 -9.41 -5.46
C ALA A 20 2.32 -10.92 -5.82
N PRO A 21 1.40 -11.75 -5.29
CA PRO A 21 0.33 -11.39 -4.38
C PRO A 21 0.78 -11.20 -2.93
N TRP A 22 0.14 -10.25 -2.26
CA TRP A 22 0.17 -10.02 -0.83
C TRP A 22 -1.09 -10.62 -0.22
N VAL A 23 -0.94 -11.67 0.58
CA VAL A 23 -2.06 -12.42 1.18
C VAL A 23 -2.14 -12.10 2.66
N VAL A 24 -3.27 -11.54 3.10
CA VAL A 24 -3.50 -11.26 4.52
C VAL A 24 -3.76 -12.56 5.26
N GLU A 25 -3.03 -12.77 6.34
CA GLU A 25 -3.28 -13.82 7.32
C GLU A 25 -3.52 -13.22 8.70
N ARG A 26 -4.23 -13.95 9.54
CA ARG A 26 -4.58 -13.53 10.89
C ARG A 26 -4.32 -14.64 11.88
N ASP A 27 -3.73 -14.27 12.99
CA ASP A 27 -3.65 -15.12 14.16
C ASP A 27 -3.86 -14.31 15.44
N ALA A 28 -3.55 -14.91 16.61
CA ALA A 28 -3.72 -14.26 17.91
C ALA A 28 -2.83 -13.00 18.09
N SER A 29 -1.83 -12.81 17.25
CA SER A 29 -0.87 -11.72 17.27
C SER A 29 -1.23 -10.59 16.29
N GLY A 30 -2.36 -10.69 15.58
CA GLY A 30 -2.84 -9.67 14.64
C GLY A 30 -2.77 -10.08 13.17
N ALA A 31 -2.99 -9.11 12.28
CA ALA A 31 -2.92 -9.30 10.84
C ALA A 31 -1.49 -9.13 10.31
N ARG A 32 -1.10 -10.02 9.40
CA ARG A 32 0.18 -10.01 8.68
C ARG A 32 -0.04 -10.28 7.20
N ILE A 33 0.97 -10.01 6.38
CA ILE A 33 0.90 -10.19 4.93
C ILE A 33 1.99 -11.18 4.50
N ARG A 34 1.59 -12.30 3.88
CA ARG A 34 2.54 -13.18 3.18
C ARG A 34 2.74 -12.70 1.76
N THR A 35 4.01 -12.53 1.36
CA THR A 35 4.39 -12.20 -0.03
C THR A 35 4.93 -13.43 -0.76
N ALA A 36 4.83 -13.45 -2.10
CA ALA A 36 5.18 -14.61 -2.92
C ALA A 36 6.68 -14.73 -3.29
N ALA A 37 7.58 -14.02 -2.61
CA ALA A 37 8.99 -14.04 -2.96
C ALA A 37 9.61 -15.44 -2.75
N ALA A 38 10.39 -15.89 -3.74
CA ALA A 38 10.89 -17.25 -3.83
C ALA A 38 11.93 -17.58 -2.72
N GLY A 39 11.61 -18.56 -1.87
CA GLY A 39 12.60 -19.32 -1.10
C GLY A 39 12.74 -18.98 0.38
N ALA A 40 12.22 -17.86 0.85
CA ALA A 40 12.09 -17.53 2.27
C ALA A 40 10.68 -16.99 2.52
N GLN A 41 10.09 -17.29 3.70
CA GLN A 41 8.82 -16.69 4.08
C GLN A 41 9.05 -15.19 4.35
N ASN A 42 8.89 -14.39 3.30
CA ASN A 42 8.95 -12.93 3.39
C ASN A 42 7.58 -12.45 3.87
N GLU A 43 7.42 -12.48 5.19
CA GLU A 43 6.27 -11.96 5.93
C GLU A 43 6.41 -10.44 6.09
N ILE A 44 5.41 -9.69 5.68
CA ILE A 44 5.29 -8.27 6.01
C ILE A 44 4.41 -8.13 7.24
N VAL A 45 4.94 -7.48 8.27
CA VAL A 45 4.20 -7.13 9.48
C VAL A 45 4.20 -5.62 9.63
N ILE A 46 3.05 -5.06 9.96
CA ILE A 46 2.89 -3.63 10.14
C ILE A 46 2.54 -3.39 11.60
N TRP A 47 3.37 -2.61 12.27
CA TRP A 47 3.21 -2.24 13.67
C TRP A 47 2.78 -0.78 13.77
N ARG A 48 1.94 -0.47 14.74
CA ARG A 48 1.55 0.85 15.23
C ARG A 48 2.24 1.05 16.58
N ASP A 49 3.37 1.73 16.59
CA ASP A 49 4.30 1.77 17.73
C ASP A 49 4.64 0.37 18.28
N PHE A 50 3.96 -0.08 19.34
CA PHE A 50 4.18 -1.37 20.03
C PHE A 50 3.05 -2.38 19.85
N GLU A 51 2.04 -2.07 19.04
CA GLU A 51 0.89 -2.95 18.76
C GLU A 51 0.79 -3.25 17.27
N PRO A 52 0.21 -4.39 16.84
CA PRO A 52 -0.06 -4.65 15.44
C PRO A 52 -0.97 -3.57 14.85
N ALA A 53 -0.78 -3.22 13.57
CA ALA A 53 -1.69 -2.33 12.87
C ALA A 53 -3.10 -2.93 12.75
N ASP A 54 -4.10 -2.06 12.69
CA ASP A 54 -5.50 -2.46 12.53
C ASP A 54 -5.69 -3.32 11.26
N ASP A 55 -6.52 -4.35 11.37
CA ASP A 55 -6.88 -5.23 10.26
C ASP A 55 -7.33 -4.47 9.01
N ALA A 56 -8.04 -3.35 9.18
CA ALA A 56 -8.53 -2.54 8.07
C ALA A 56 -7.39 -1.86 7.29
N ASP A 57 -6.33 -1.43 7.97
CA ASP A 57 -5.13 -0.87 7.32
C ASP A 57 -4.41 -1.97 6.55
N VAL A 58 -4.17 -3.12 7.19
CA VAL A 58 -3.46 -4.27 6.59
C VAL A 58 -4.21 -4.80 5.36
N GLU A 59 -5.54 -4.89 5.43
CA GLU A 59 -6.40 -5.27 4.30
C GLU A 59 -6.30 -4.30 3.14
N PHE A 60 -6.40 -3.00 3.41
CA PHE A 60 -6.27 -1.97 2.38
C PHE A 60 -4.91 -2.04 1.70
N ILE A 61 -3.84 -2.19 2.48
CA ILE A 61 -2.47 -2.24 1.98
C ILE A 61 -2.25 -3.45 1.05
N ALA A 62 -2.66 -4.64 1.48
CA ALA A 62 -2.55 -5.84 0.66
C ALA A 62 -3.38 -5.74 -0.63
N LEU A 63 -4.62 -5.27 -0.53
CA LEU A 63 -5.49 -5.11 -1.68
C LEU A 63 -4.96 -4.06 -2.66
N ALA A 64 -4.46 -2.92 -2.14
CA ALA A 64 -3.84 -1.87 -2.92
C ALA A 64 -2.64 -2.41 -3.70
N ARG A 65 -1.70 -3.10 -3.04
CA ARG A 65 -0.53 -3.69 -3.72
C ARG A 65 -0.93 -4.65 -4.83
N ASN A 66 -1.92 -5.50 -4.57
CA ASN A 66 -2.37 -6.54 -5.51
C ASN A 66 -3.05 -5.97 -6.77
N LEU A 67 -3.67 -4.80 -6.67
CA LEU A 67 -4.41 -4.19 -7.77
C LEU A 67 -3.69 -3.00 -8.41
N MET A 68 -2.65 -2.45 -7.78
CA MET A 68 -1.97 -1.24 -8.25
C MET A 68 -1.45 -1.35 -9.68
N ASP A 69 -0.83 -2.48 -10.05
CA ASP A 69 -0.34 -2.69 -11.42
C ASP A 69 -1.48 -2.55 -12.45
N LYS A 70 -2.65 -3.14 -12.17
CA LYS A 70 -3.83 -3.02 -13.03
C LYS A 70 -4.40 -1.60 -13.04
N LEU A 71 -4.49 -0.94 -11.88
CA LEU A 71 -5.00 0.43 -11.77
C LEU A 71 -4.15 1.41 -12.57
N VAL A 72 -2.82 1.29 -12.48
CA VAL A 72 -1.87 2.12 -13.22
C VAL A 72 -1.96 1.85 -14.72
N GLU A 73 -2.00 0.58 -15.15
CA GLU A 73 -2.17 0.23 -16.56
C GLU A 73 -3.49 0.77 -17.13
N ALA A 74 -4.57 0.70 -16.36
CA ALA A 74 -5.89 1.18 -16.76
C ALA A 74 -5.91 2.70 -16.93
N ALA A 75 -5.35 3.42 -15.96
CA ALA A 75 -5.25 4.88 -15.98
C ALA A 75 -4.35 5.37 -17.13
N ASP A 76 -3.25 4.67 -17.39
CA ASP A 76 -2.31 5.00 -18.48
C ASP A 76 -2.94 4.82 -19.86
N ARG A 77 -3.74 3.77 -20.04
CA ARG A 77 -4.45 3.49 -21.29
C ARG A 77 -5.75 4.28 -21.43
N GLY A 78 -6.24 4.90 -20.36
CA GLY A 78 -7.54 5.56 -20.34
C GLY A 78 -8.70 4.58 -20.55
N THR A 79 -8.62 3.35 -20.02
CA THR A 79 -9.69 2.34 -20.10
C THR A 79 -9.98 1.72 -18.74
N VAL A 80 -11.21 1.21 -18.55
CA VAL A 80 -11.64 0.46 -17.37
C VAL A 80 -11.72 -1.05 -17.61
N ASP A 81 -11.44 -1.54 -18.82
CA ASP A 81 -11.71 -2.94 -19.19
C ASP A 81 -10.87 -3.97 -18.43
N ILE A 82 -9.74 -3.54 -17.86
CA ILE A 82 -8.80 -4.41 -17.16
C ILE A 82 -8.96 -4.39 -15.63
N VAL A 83 -9.83 -3.52 -15.10
CA VAL A 83 -10.18 -3.48 -13.68
C VAL A 83 -11.69 -3.62 -13.53
N SER A 84 -12.13 -4.70 -12.89
CA SER A 84 -13.56 -4.94 -12.70
C SER A 84 -14.18 -3.92 -11.74
N GLN A 85 -15.48 -3.70 -11.88
CA GLN A 85 -16.22 -2.81 -10.97
C GLN A 85 -16.19 -3.33 -9.53
N GLU A 86 -16.26 -4.66 -9.36
CA GLU A 86 -16.13 -5.28 -8.05
C GLU A 86 -14.75 -5.04 -7.42
N GLU A 87 -13.66 -5.07 -8.19
CA GLU A 87 -12.32 -4.70 -7.71
C GLU A 87 -12.26 -3.23 -7.27
N LEU A 88 -12.86 -2.31 -8.03
CA LEU A 88 -12.94 -0.89 -7.66
C LEU A 88 -13.78 -0.67 -6.39
N ASP A 89 -14.96 -1.30 -6.30
CA ASP A 89 -15.84 -1.21 -5.13
C ASP A 89 -15.13 -1.72 -3.86
N ARG A 90 -14.42 -2.85 -3.96
CA ARG A 90 -13.64 -3.42 -2.86
C ARG A 90 -12.50 -2.50 -2.42
N LEU A 91 -11.80 -1.86 -3.36
CA LEU A 91 -10.75 -0.88 -3.04
C LEU A 91 -11.29 0.36 -2.35
N GLU A 92 -12.41 0.92 -2.83
CA GLU A 92 -13.05 2.08 -2.21
C GLU A 92 -13.52 1.76 -0.79
N GLU A 93 -14.12 0.59 -0.59
CA GLU A 93 -14.55 0.13 0.73
C GLU A 93 -13.36 -0.07 1.67
N ALA A 94 -12.31 -0.75 1.22
CA ALA A 94 -11.09 -0.93 2.01
C ALA A 94 -10.44 0.41 2.37
N ALA A 95 -10.34 1.33 1.41
CA ALA A 95 -9.80 2.67 1.63
C ALA A 95 -10.64 3.52 2.59
N ARG A 96 -11.94 3.24 2.72
CA ARG A 96 -12.84 3.94 3.66
C ARG A 96 -12.72 3.41 5.08
N ARG A 97 -12.49 2.09 5.24
CA ARG A 97 -12.32 1.44 6.53
C ARG A 97 -10.92 1.62 7.11
N ALA A 98 -9.90 1.72 6.25
CA ALA A 98 -8.55 2.04 6.66
C ALA A 98 -8.48 3.43 7.32
N SER A 99 -7.50 3.59 8.21
CA SER A 99 -7.23 4.84 8.90
C SER A 99 -7.15 6.03 7.93
N ALA A 100 -7.59 7.19 8.42
CA ALA A 100 -7.66 8.39 7.61
C ALA A 100 -6.26 8.78 7.10
N GLY A 101 -6.19 9.18 5.83
CA GLY A 101 -4.99 9.77 5.27
C GLY A 101 -4.83 11.25 5.66
N PRO A 102 -3.72 11.90 5.26
CA PRO A 102 -2.65 11.34 4.46
C PRO A 102 -1.77 10.38 5.26
N TRP A 103 -1.22 9.38 4.58
CA TRP A 103 -0.10 8.60 5.10
C TRP A 103 1.18 9.14 4.46
N THR A 104 2.17 9.52 5.27
CA THR A 104 3.38 10.21 4.81
C THR A 104 4.59 9.36 5.15
N PRO A 105 5.38 8.92 4.16
CA PRO A 105 6.60 8.18 4.47
C PRO A 105 7.62 9.14 5.08
N VAL A 106 8.17 8.78 6.24
CA VAL A 106 9.32 9.43 6.87
C VAL A 106 10.48 8.47 6.71
N LEU A 107 11.41 8.85 5.84
CA LEU A 107 12.44 7.95 5.34
C LEU A 107 13.78 8.39 5.89
N ASP A 108 14.51 7.45 6.47
CA ASP A 108 15.89 7.67 6.86
C ASP A 108 16.79 7.71 5.61
N GLU A 109 17.97 8.31 5.74
CA GLU A 109 18.97 8.43 4.67
C GLU A 109 19.74 7.11 4.45
N GLN A 110 19.63 6.15 5.37
CA GLN A 110 20.29 4.86 5.30
C GLN A 110 19.43 3.81 4.56
N PRO A 111 19.98 3.11 3.55
CA PRO A 111 19.22 2.18 2.72
C PRO A 111 18.92 0.79 3.34
N GLU A 112 19.63 0.38 4.40
CA GLU A 112 19.48 -0.94 5.04
C GLU A 112 19.31 -0.79 6.57
N GLY A 113 18.35 -1.48 7.17
CA GLY A 113 18.07 -1.42 8.63
C GLY A 113 17.43 -0.12 9.13
N SER A 114 16.84 0.66 8.22
CA SER A 114 16.41 2.04 8.48
C SER A 114 15.16 2.10 9.38
N SER A 115 15.13 3.04 10.32
CA SER A 115 13.94 3.36 11.12
C SER A 115 12.89 4.15 10.32
N SER A 116 12.73 3.84 9.03
CA SER A 116 11.71 4.46 8.19
C SER A 116 10.33 4.04 8.68
N PHE A 117 9.41 5.00 8.70
CA PHE A 117 8.05 4.78 9.17
C PHE A 117 7.06 5.58 8.33
N ILE A 118 5.78 5.32 8.55
CA ILE A 118 4.68 5.98 7.87
C ILE A 118 3.90 6.75 8.91
N ARG A 119 3.94 8.09 8.81
CA ARG A 119 3.14 8.97 9.65
C ARG A 119 1.70 8.97 9.17
N VAL A 120 0.77 8.78 10.10
CA VAL A 120 -0.67 8.73 9.80
C VAL A 120 -1.33 10.03 10.23
N GLY A 121 -1.82 10.80 9.26
CA GLY A 121 -2.42 12.10 9.50
C GLY A 121 -1.40 13.18 9.88
N ALA A 122 -1.90 14.29 10.41
CA ALA A 122 -1.10 15.42 10.87
C ALA A 122 -1.05 15.55 12.41
N ASP A 123 -1.82 14.72 13.11
CA ASP A 123 -1.85 14.69 14.57
C ASP A 123 -0.64 13.89 15.08
N PRO A 124 0.30 14.52 15.82
CA PRO A 124 1.49 13.83 16.33
C PRO A 124 1.19 12.78 17.40
N GLU A 125 -0.04 12.73 17.94
CA GLU A 125 -0.44 11.73 18.94
C GLU A 125 -0.95 10.43 18.30
N LEU A 126 -1.12 10.40 16.96
CA LEU A 126 -1.48 9.17 16.27
C LEU A 126 -0.25 8.27 16.12
N PRO A 127 -0.37 6.96 16.44
CA PRO A 127 0.76 6.03 16.34
C PRO A 127 1.24 5.89 14.89
N ASP A 128 2.55 5.96 14.71
CA ASP A 128 3.21 5.80 13.42
C ASP A 128 3.20 4.33 12.99
N MET A 129 3.19 4.07 11.68
CA MET A 129 3.26 2.71 11.13
C MET A 129 4.70 2.32 10.78
N TYR A 130 5.18 1.23 11.36
CA TYR A 130 6.47 0.61 11.08
C TYR A 130 6.28 -0.67 10.27
N VAL A 131 6.94 -0.76 9.12
CA VAL A 131 6.81 -1.90 8.21
C VAL A 131 8.03 -2.78 8.35
N TRP A 132 7.80 -4.06 8.64
CA TRP A 132 8.83 -5.08 8.78
C TRP A 132 8.69 -6.11 7.66
N LEU A 133 9.82 -6.65 7.21
CA LEU A 133 9.93 -7.75 6.25
C LEU A 133 10.76 -8.87 6.90
N GLY A 134 10.09 -9.91 7.38
CA GLY A 134 10.70 -10.92 8.24
C GLY A 134 11.17 -10.31 9.56
N GLU A 135 12.45 -10.48 9.89
CA GLU A 135 13.07 -9.94 11.12
C GLU A 135 13.73 -8.56 10.91
N GLU A 136 13.64 -7.98 9.71
CA GLU A 136 14.26 -6.71 9.35
C GLU A 136 13.22 -5.64 9.01
N PHE A 137 13.60 -4.37 9.04
CA PHE A 137 12.76 -3.31 8.49
C PHE A 137 12.56 -3.51 6.99
N ALA A 138 11.34 -3.21 6.52
CA ALA A 138 11.03 -3.35 5.11
C ALA A 138 11.86 -2.37 4.26
N PRO A 139 12.24 -2.75 3.04
CA PRO A 139 12.90 -1.86 2.09
C PRO A 139 12.16 -0.53 1.92
N ARG A 140 12.92 0.55 1.68
CA ARG A 140 12.39 1.90 1.45
C ARG A 140 11.23 1.92 0.44
N ALA A 141 11.35 1.16 -0.65
CA ALA A 141 10.34 1.12 -1.70
C ALA A 141 9.00 0.53 -1.23
N ASP A 142 9.01 -0.44 -0.30
CA ASP A 142 7.79 -0.97 0.33
C ASP A 142 7.13 0.09 1.20
N VAL A 143 7.92 0.78 2.05
CA VAL A 143 7.42 1.88 2.89
C VAL A 143 6.81 3.00 2.04
N GLU A 144 7.51 3.42 0.98
CA GLU A 144 7.03 4.44 0.05
C GLU A 144 5.75 3.99 -0.67
N LEU A 145 5.68 2.74 -1.15
CA LEU A 145 4.49 2.23 -1.82
C LEU A 145 3.29 2.20 -0.89
N ILE A 146 3.45 1.64 0.31
CA ILE A 146 2.39 1.53 1.32
C ILE A 146 1.88 2.92 1.71
N ALA A 147 2.79 3.85 2.02
CA ALA A 147 2.39 5.19 2.42
C ALA A 147 1.62 5.91 1.32
N ASN A 148 2.15 5.92 0.09
CA ASN A 148 1.53 6.65 -1.02
C ASN A 148 0.25 5.97 -1.53
N ALA A 149 0.06 4.67 -1.30
CA ALA A 149 -1.17 3.98 -1.68
C ALA A 149 -2.43 4.65 -1.11
N ARG A 150 -2.32 5.27 0.09
CA ARG A 150 -3.46 5.93 0.74
C ARG A 150 -4.02 7.10 -0.05
N GLN A 151 -3.20 7.75 -0.87
CA GLN A 151 -3.57 8.87 -1.73
C GLN A 151 -3.69 8.45 -3.19
N ASP A 152 -2.80 7.58 -3.67
CA ASP A 152 -2.74 7.12 -5.05
C ASP A 152 -3.98 6.28 -5.40
N VAL A 153 -4.37 5.33 -4.55
CA VAL A 153 -5.51 4.44 -4.84
C VAL A 153 -6.81 5.23 -4.97
N PRO A 154 -7.23 6.09 -4.02
CA PRO A 154 -8.46 6.86 -4.20
C PRO A 154 -8.45 7.75 -5.46
N ARG A 155 -7.30 8.33 -5.82
CA ARG A 155 -7.17 9.14 -7.05
C ARG A 155 -7.32 8.30 -8.31
N LEU A 156 -6.64 7.15 -8.37
CA LEU A 156 -6.72 6.23 -9.50
C LEU A 156 -8.14 5.70 -9.66
N VAL A 157 -8.77 5.25 -8.57
CA VAL A 157 -10.14 4.76 -8.61
C VAL A 157 -11.10 5.84 -9.09
N LEU A 158 -11.01 7.07 -8.56
CA LEU A 158 -11.85 8.18 -9.02
C LEU A 158 -11.68 8.47 -10.52
N GLU A 159 -10.45 8.43 -11.04
CA GLU A 159 -10.20 8.62 -12.47
C GLU A 159 -10.82 7.49 -13.31
N LEU A 160 -10.67 6.24 -12.89
CA LEU A 160 -11.25 5.10 -13.59
C LEU A 160 -12.79 5.15 -13.58
N ARG A 161 -13.41 5.60 -12.48
CA ARG A 161 -14.87 5.83 -12.46
C ARG A 161 -15.31 6.85 -13.50
N ARG A 162 -14.59 7.96 -13.63
CA ARG A 162 -14.89 9.00 -14.63
C ARG A 162 -14.76 8.54 -16.06
N LEU A 163 -13.89 7.57 -16.35
CA LEU A 163 -13.72 7.01 -17.70
C LEU A 163 -14.87 6.09 -18.12
N LYS A 164 -15.64 5.59 -17.15
CA LYS A 164 -16.82 4.77 -17.40
C LYS A 164 -18.08 5.60 -17.66
N ASP A 165 -18.14 6.82 -17.11
CA ASP A 165 -19.21 7.80 -17.32
C ASP A 165 -19.13 8.43 -18.71
#